data_AF-C6WZQ8-F1
#
_entry.id   AF-C6WZQ8-F1
#
_cell.length_a   1.000
_cell.length_b   1.000
_cell.length_c   1.000
_cell.angle_alpha   90.00
_cell.angle_beta   90.00
_cell.angle_gamma   90.00
#
_symmetry.space_group_name_H-M   'P 1'
#
loop_
_entity.id
_entity.type
_entity.pdbx_description
1 polymer ?
#
loop_
_entity_poly.entity_id
_entity_poly.type
_entity_poly.pdbx_seq_one_letter_code
_entity_poly.pdbx_strand_id
1 'polypeptide(L)'
;MHNFCIHAVKLLMKKLFLYLSALLLTVMVSCGTTSGLPKAQVNALLSSGEFTFMAERANPTNYDVVNVMNSFPNSSSSRMLTLDYGYTVQIRKSEVKVELPYFGRSFTPSYDTTKSSYRFTSKDFNISQRDGKKGSVVYTILPNDQPNVQKITVEVYPQGKAYVAVSSNDRQGISYDGYIMANEQAKK
;
A
#
# COMPACT_ATOMS: atom_id res chain seq x y z
N MET A 1 -66.59 2.98 28.52
CA MET A 1 -65.28 2.47 29.02
C MET A 1 -64.38 1.86 27.94
N HIS A 2 -64.82 1.61 26.70
CA HIS A 2 -63.98 0.98 25.65
C HIS A 2 -62.88 1.87 25.01
N ASN A 3 -63.10 3.19 24.89
CA ASN A 3 -62.16 4.07 24.18
C ASN A 3 -60.86 4.39 24.95
N PHE A 4 -60.84 4.21 26.27
CA PHE A 4 -59.67 4.51 27.10
C PHE A 4 -58.57 3.44 26.97
N CYS A 5 -58.96 2.17 26.83
CA CYS A 5 -58.03 1.05 26.71
C CYS A 5 -57.27 1.07 25.37
N ILE A 6 -57.95 1.39 24.27
CA ILE A 6 -57.35 1.46 22.92
C ILE A 6 -56.30 2.58 22.83
N HIS A 7 -56.51 3.68 23.55
CA HIS A 7 -55.59 4.82 23.55
C HIS A 7 -54.29 4.51 24.31
N ALA A 8 -54.38 3.81 25.44
CA ALA A 8 -53.22 3.38 26.23
C ALA A 8 -52.34 2.38 25.47
N VAL A 9 -52.95 1.42 24.76
CA VAL A 9 -52.22 0.42 23.96
C VAL A 9 -51.46 1.07 22.79
N LYS A 10 -52.07 2.05 22.10
CA LYS A 10 -51.38 2.82 21.04
C LYS A 10 -50.17 3.60 21.56
N LEU A 11 -50.26 4.12 22.79
CA LEU A 11 -49.15 4.86 23.43
C LEU A 11 -47.99 3.91 23.80
N LEU A 12 -48.31 2.72 24.29
CA LEU A 12 -47.33 1.69 24.63
C LEU A 12 -46.60 1.18 23.37
N MET A 13 -47.33 0.92 22.29
CA MET A 13 -46.77 0.47 21.01
C MET A 13 -45.88 1.52 20.35
N LYS A 14 -46.22 2.82 20.46
CA LYS A 14 -45.35 3.92 19.99
C LYS A 14 -44.04 4.02 20.77
N LYS A 15 -44.09 3.88 22.10
CA LYS A 15 -42.89 3.86 22.94
C LYS A 15 -42.03 2.64 22.65
N LEU A 16 -42.65 1.47 22.48
CA LEU A 16 -41.95 0.23 22.11
C LEU A 16 -41.25 0.37 20.74
N PHE A 17 -41.92 0.98 19.75
CA PHE A 17 -41.32 1.24 18.43
C PHE A 17 -40.16 2.25 18.49
N LEU A 18 -40.27 3.28 19.34
CA LEU A 18 -39.18 4.24 19.60
C LEU A 18 -37.98 3.59 20.28
N TYR A 19 -38.19 2.72 21.26
CA TYR A 19 -37.09 1.99 21.92
C TYR A 19 -36.44 0.95 21.01
N LEU A 20 -37.21 0.27 20.15
CA LEU A 20 -36.69 -0.67 19.16
C LEU A 20 -35.84 0.03 18.08
N SER A 21 -36.27 1.23 17.66
CA SER A 21 -35.53 2.11 16.74
C SER A 21 -34.21 2.62 17.34
N ALA A 22 -34.21 3.00 18.62
CA ALA A 22 -33.02 3.47 19.31
C ALA A 22 -31.98 2.35 19.53
N LEU A 23 -32.44 1.12 19.81
CA LEU A 23 -31.57 -0.05 19.97
C LEU A 23 -30.89 -0.44 18.64
N LEU A 24 -31.60 -0.32 17.52
CA LEU A 24 -31.07 -0.64 16.18
C LEU A 24 -29.96 0.34 15.72
N LEU A 25 -29.96 1.60 16.19
CA LEU A 25 -28.91 2.56 15.87
C LEU A 25 -27.57 2.28 16.59
N THR A 26 -27.59 1.56 17.71
CA THR A 26 -26.36 1.32 18.51
C THR A 26 -25.48 0.18 17.96
N VAL A 27 -25.98 -0.65 17.04
CA VAL A 27 -25.26 -1.82 16.51
C VAL A 27 -24.31 -1.48 15.34
N MET A 28 -24.42 -0.28 14.76
CA MET A 28 -23.62 0.10 13.59
C MET A 28 -22.29 0.80 13.91
N VAL A 29 -21.92 0.93 15.19
CA VAL A 29 -20.58 1.41 15.58
C VAL A 29 -19.63 0.22 15.72
N SER A 30 -19.58 -0.64 14.70
CA SER A 30 -18.46 -1.56 14.54
C SER A 30 -17.31 -0.72 13.99
N CYS A 31 -16.38 -0.34 14.85
CA CYS A 31 -15.11 0.26 14.47
C CYS A 31 -14.38 -0.71 13.55
N GLY A 32 -14.42 -0.47 12.24
CA GLY A 32 -13.58 -1.18 11.30
C GLY A 32 -12.12 -0.88 11.65
N THR A 33 -11.40 -1.87 12.18
CA THR A 33 -9.97 -1.78 12.40
C THR A 33 -9.29 -1.55 11.05
N THR A 34 -8.95 -0.30 10.74
CA THR A 34 -8.03 -0.01 9.64
C THR A 34 -6.65 -0.51 10.08
N SER A 35 -6.11 -1.48 9.36
CA SER A 35 -4.77 -2.06 9.55
C SER A 35 -3.63 -1.10 9.19
N GLY A 36 -3.79 0.19 9.52
CA GLY A 36 -2.79 1.24 9.33
C GLY A 36 -2.06 1.55 10.63
N LEU A 37 -0.79 1.93 10.53
CA LEU A 37 -0.02 2.39 11.69
C LEU A 37 -0.66 3.67 12.27
N PRO A 38 -0.62 3.88 13.59
CA PRO A 38 -1.02 5.15 14.19
C PRO A 38 -0.25 6.31 13.56
N LYS A 39 -0.92 7.43 13.29
CA LYS A 39 -0.31 8.61 12.65
C LYS A 39 0.97 9.08 13.35
N ALA A 40 1.03 8.99 14.68
CA ALA A 40 2.22 9.33 15.46
C ALA A 40 3.42 8.44 15.12
N GLN A 41 3.20 7.14 14.90
CA GLN A 41 4.24 6.19 14.52
C GLN A 41 4.70 6.42 13.08
N VAL A 42 3.77 6.72 12.15
CA VAL A 42 4.10 7.10 10.78
C VAL A 42 5.01 8.34 10.78
N ASN A 43 4.64 9.37 11.55
CA ASN A 43 5.46 10.57 11.68
C ASN A 43 6.86 10.27 12.24
N ALA A 44 6.96 9.40 13.26
CA ALA A 44 8.25 9.00 13.81
C ALA A 44 9.15 8.31 12.77
N LEU A 45 8.58 7.42 11.94
CA LEU A 45 9.30 6.77 10.84
C LEU A 45 9.77 7.79 9.80
N LEU A 46 8.89 8.70 9.38
CA LEU A 46 9.21 9.75 8.42
C LEU A 46 10.29 10.71 8.94
N SER A 47 10.23 11.10 10.22
CA SER A 47 11.24 11.96 10.85
C SER A 47 12.58 11.26 11.01
N SER A 48 12.61 9.93 11.20
CA SER A 48 13.86 9.18 11.24
C SER A 48 14.55 9.08 9.88
N GLY A 49 13.76 9.15 8.80
CA GLY A 49 14.20 8.87 7.43
C GLY A 49 14.48 7.40 7.15
N GLU A 50 14.16 6.49 8.09
CA GLU A 50 14.47 5.08 8.02
C GLU A 50 13.21 4.23 8.23
N PHE A 51 12.80 3.52 7.18
CA PHE A 51 11.62 2.66 7.20
C PHE A 51 11.66 1.66 6.05
N THR A 52 10.83 0.63 6.16
CA THR A 52 10.65 -0.39 5.12
C THR A 52 9.28 -0.22 4.52
N PHE A 53 9.21 -0.05 3.20
CA PHE A 53 7.98 -0.25 2.44
C PHE A 53 7.78 -1.75 2.20
N MET A 54 6.58 -2.25 2.47
CA MET A 54 6.13 -3.61 2.19
C MET A 54 5.08 -3.55 1.08
N ALA A 55 5.34 -4.19 -0.06
CA ALA A 55 4.44 -4.22 -1.19
C ALA A 55 3.30 -5.23 -0.98
N GLU A 56 2.06 -4.83 -1.24
CA GLU A 56 0.87 -5.69 -1.21
C GLU A 56 0.37 -6.00 -2.63
N ARG A 57 0.67 -5.11 -3.58
CA ARG A 57 0.20 -5.24 -4.97
C ARG A 57 1.19 -4.62 -5.94
N ALA A 58 1.43 -5.29 -7.07
CA ALA A 58 2.14 -4.72 -8.21
C ALA A 58 1.16 -4.12 -9.23
N ASN A 59 1.58 -3.05 -9.90
CA ASN A 59 0.82 -2.32 -10.91
C ASN A 59 1.71 -2.09 -12.15
N PRO A 60 1.83 -3.09 -13.04
CA PRO A 60 2.57 -2.96 -14.28
C PRO A 60 1.93 -1.92 -15.19
N THR A 61 2.74 -1.09 -15.85
CA THR A 61 2.24 -0.17 -16.88
C THR A 61 2.17 -0.80 -18.27
N ASN A 62 2.63 -2.05 -18.41
CA ASN A 62 2.74 -2.73 -19.69
C ASN A 62 1.39 -3.34 -20.12
N TYR A 63 0.85 -2.87 -21.25
CA TYR A 63 -0.42 -3.35 -21.78
C TYR A 63 -0.41 -4.82 -22.20
N ASP A 64 0.72 -5.38 -22.64
CA ASP A 64 0.80 -6.81 -23.01
C ASP A 64 0.56 -7.69 -21.78
N VAL A 65 1.16 -7.34 -20.64
CA VAL A 65 0.95 -8.05 -19.37
C VAL A 65 -0.53 -7.98 -18.98
N VAL A 66 -1.13 -6.78 -19.07
CA VAL A 66 -2.55 -6.58 -18.76
C VAL A 66 -3.45 -7.39 -19.70
N ASN A 67 -3.13 -7.44 -21.00
CA ASN A 67 -3.89 -8.19 -21.99
C ASN A 67 -3.81 -9.70 -21.77
N VAL A 68 -2.62 -10.22 -21.47
CA VAL A 68 -2.43 -11.64 -21.12
C VAL A 68 -3.19 -11.99 -19.84
N MET A 69 -3.18 -11.11 -18.84
CA MET A 69 -3.95 -11.34 -17.63
C MET A 69 -5.45 -11.40 -17.88
N ASN A 70 -5.95 -10.49 -18.72
CA ASN A 70 -7.36 -10.42 -19.06
C ASN A 70 -7.83 -11.55 -20.00
N SER A 71 -6.91 -12.31 -20.61
CA SER A 71 -7.28 -13.45 -21.46
C SER A 71 -7.52 -14.74 -20.69
N PHE A 72 -7.19 -14.81 -19.40
CA PHE A 72 -7.44 -15.99 -18.57
C PHE A 72 -8.93 -16.06 -18.15
N PRO A 73 -9.68 -17.08 -18.61
CA PRO A 73 -11.06 -17.27 -18.16
C PRO A 73 -11.10 -17.61 -16.67
N ASN A 74 -12.01 -16.99 -15.92
CA ASN A 74 -12.26 -17.20 -14.49
C ASN A 74 -11.12 -16.81 -13.51
N SER A 75 -10.04 -16.18 -13.97
CA SER A 75 -9.04 -15.61 -13.07
C SER A 75 -9.27 -14.11 -12.94
N SER A 76 -9.38 -13.58 -11.71
CA SER A 76 -9.32 -12.14 -11.55
C SER A 76 -7.86 -11.72 -11.73
N SER A 77 -7.58 -11.02 -12.83
CA SER A 77 -6.31 -10.31 -13.10
C SER A 77 -5.76 -9.63 -11.83
N SER A 78 -6.64 -9.11 -10.97
CA SER A 78 -6.27 -8.48 -9.70
C SER A 78 -5.58 -9.40 -8.68
N ARG A 79 -5.90 -10.71 -8.64
CA ARG A 79 -5.29 -11.64 -7.67
C ARG A 79 -3.87 -12.01 -8.06
N MET A 80 -3.57 -12.08 -9.36
CA MET A 80 -2.24 -12.43 -9.86
C MET A 80 -1.17 -11.39 -9.54
N LEU A 81 -1.59 -10.14 -9.30
CA LEU A 81 -0.70 -9.03 -8.91
C LEU A 81 -0.71 -8.76 -7.41
N THR A 82 -1.50 -9.50 -6.63
CA THR A 82 -1.44 -9.45 -5.17
C THR A 82 -0.16 -10.16 -4.74
N LEU A 83 0.61 -9.52 -3.86
CA LEU A 83 1.91 -9.98 -3.44
C LEU A 83 1.85 -10.54 -2.02
N ASP A 84 2.53 -11.67 -1.80
CA ASP A 84 2.78 -12.18 -0.46
C ASP A 84 3.81 -11.31 0.28
N TYR A 85 3.93 -11.53 1.58
CA TYR A 85 4.90 -10.83 2.41
C TYR A 85 6.36 -11.05 1.94
N GLY A 86 7.19 -10.02 2.02
CA GLY A 86 8.64 -10.10 1.76
C GLY A 86 9.14 -9.29 0.56
N TYR A 87 8.26 -8.63 -0.17
CA TYR A 87 8.66 -7.71 -1.25
C TYR A 87 8.78 -6.28 -0.71
N THR A 88 9.99 -5.73 -0.72
CA THR A 88 10.29 -4.54 0.08
C THR A 88 11.15 -3.49 -0.62
N VAL A 89 11.03 -2.26 -0.12
CA VAL A 89 12.06 -1.21 -0.25
C VAL A 89 12.44 -0.80 1.16
N GLN A 90 13.60 -1.25 1.63
CA GLN A 90 14.15 -0.87 2.91
C GLN A 90 15.06 0.34 2.75
N ILE A 91 14.69 1.44 3.40
CA ILE A 91 15.44 2.70 3.39
C ILE A 91 16.16 2.82 4.73
N ARG A 92 17.48 2.91 4.67
CA ARG A 92 18.38 3.25 5.79
C ARG A 92 19.25 4.42 5.37
N LYS A 93 19.88 5.07 6.34
CA LYS A 93 20.83 6.17 6.03
C LYS A 93 22.05 5.70 5.24
N SER A 94 22.46 4.44 5.44
CA SER A 94 23.66 3.87 4.81
C SER A 94 23.40 3.10 3.53
N GLU A 95 22.16 2.65 3.30
CA GLU A 95 21.81 1.81 2.15
C GLU A 95 20.32 1.83 1.84
N VAL A 96 19.99 1.59 0.58
CA VAL A 96 18.64 1.28 0.12
C VAL A 96 18.65 -0.13 -0.45
N LYS A 97 17.93 -1.04 0.21
CA LYS A 97 17.76 -2.42 -0.24
C LYS A 97 16.39 -2.59 -0.89
N VAL A 98 16.37 -3.10 -2.12
CA VAL A 98 15.16 -3.28 -2.92
C VAL A 98 15.00 -4.76 -3.25
N GLU A 99 13.81 -5.28 -2.99
CA GLU A 99 13.40 -6.64 -3.33
C GLU A 99 11.97 -6.61 -3.87
N LEU A 100 11.81 -6.20 -5.14
CA LEU A 100 10.50 -6.06 -5.78
C LEU A 100 10.39 -6.93 -7.03
N PRO A 101 9.25 -7.62 -7.25
CA PRO A 101 9.03 -8.44 -8.43
C PRO A 101 8.73 -7.55 -9.63
N TYR A 102 9.21 -7.90 -10.82
CA TYR A 102 8.89 -7.17 -12.04
C TYR A 102 8.01 -8.01 -12.96
N PHE A 103 6.93 -7.42 -13.46
CA PHE A 103 6.05 -8.03 -14.44
C PHE A 103 6.03 -7.13 -15.68
N GLY A 104 6.62 -7.59 -16.77
CA GLY A 104 6.79 -6.76 -17.96
C GLY A 104 7.80 -7.32 -18.93
N ARG A 105 8.03 -6.56 -20.00
CA ARG A 105 9.04 -6.87 -21.01
C ARG A 105 10.28 -6.02 -20.77
N SER A 106 11.44 -6.67 -20.71
CA SER A 106 12.73 -5.99 -20.79
C SER A 106 13.01 -5.61 -22.25
N PHE A 107 13.53 -4.40 -22.48
CA PHE A 107 13.99 -3.96 -23.80
C PHE A 107 15.33 -4.58 -24.17
N THR A 108 16.16 -4.89 -23.16
CA THR A 108 17.44 -5.58 -23.30
C THR A 108 17.39 -6.89 -22.49
N PRO A 109 16.74 -7.94 -23.02
CA PRO A 109 16.65 -9.21 -22.32
C PRO A 109 18.05 -9.81 -22.12
N SER A 110 18.35 -10.20 -20.88
CA SER A 110 19.53 -10.98 -20.53
C SER A 110 19.11 -12.43 -20.30
N TYR A 111 19.95 -13.39 -20.67
CA TYR A 111 19.74 -14.81 -20.32
C TYR A 111 19.87 -15.07 -18.82
N ASP A 112 20.41 -14.11 -18.06
CA ASP A 112 20.49 -14.18 -16.61
C ASP A 112 19.11 -13.95 -15.98
N THR A 113 18.50 -15.05 -15.51
CA THR A 113 17.18 -15.06 -14.88
C THR A 113 17.13 -14.29 -13.57
N THR A 114 18.29 -13.99 -12.94
CA THR A 114 18.34 -13.21 -11.69
C THR A 114 18.02 -11.73 -11.93
N LYS A 115 18.16 -11.24 -13.17
CA LYS A 115 17.88 -9.85 -13.56
C LYS A 115 16.42 -9.56 -13.90
N SER A 116 15.56 -10.57 -13.73
CA SER A 116 14.12 -10.49 -14.00
C SER A 116 13.32 -9.71 -12.95
N SER A 117 13.94 -9.31 -11.83
CA SER A 117 13.31 -8.56 -10.74
C SER A 117 14.17 -7.37 -10.31
N TYR A 118 13.63 -6.47 -9.50
CA TYR A 118 14.43 -5.44 -8.84
C TYR A 118 14.95 -6.01 -7.52
N ARG A 119 16.14 -6.61 -7.56
CA ARG A 119 16.83 -7.13 -6.38
C ARG A 119 18.24 -6.58 -6.31
N PHE A 120 18.43 -5.56 -5.48
CA PHE A 120 19.72 -4.91 -5.31
C PHE A 120 19.83 -4.21 -3.96
N THR A 121 21.06 -3.84 -3.60
CA THR A 121 21.35 -2.94 -2.49
C THR A 121 22.22 -1.82 -3.04
N SER A 122 21.74 -0.59 -2.91
CA SER A 122 22.48 0.62 -3.26
C SER A 122 23.10 1.22 -2.01
N LYS A 123 24.39 1.51 -2.05
CA LYS A 123 25.14 2.20 -0.99
C LYS A 123 25.55 3.62 -1.42
N ASP A 124 25.48 3.92 -2.71
CA ASP A 124 25.66 5.26 -3.26
C ASP A 124 24.35 5.73 -3.91
N PHE A 125 23.65 6.62 -3.21
CA PHE A 125 22.35 7.14 -3.63
C PHE A 125 22.08 8.52 -3.02
N ASN A 126 21.22 9.29 -3.69
CA ASN A 126 20.67 10.54 -3.17
C ASN A 126 19.21 10.36 -2.80
N ILE A 127 18.79 10.93 -1.66
CA ILE A 127 17.37 11.01 -1.26
C ILE A 127 16.96 12.47 -1.12
N SER A 128 15.86 12.85 -1.75
CA SER A 128 15.18 14.12 -1.50
C SER A 128 13.74 13.88 -1.05
N GLN A 129 13.23 14.80 -0.25
CA GLN A 129 11.86 14.78 0.27
C GLN A 129 11.11 16.02 -0.19
N ARG A 130 9.81 15.87 -0.40
CA ARG A 130 8.89 16.98 -0.59
C ARG A 130 7.50 16.61 -0.07
N ASP A 131 6.71 17.64 0.21
CA ASP A 131 5.30 17.44 0.49
C ASP A 131 4.57 16.94 -0.77
N GLY A 132 3.70 15.96 -0.55
CA GLY A 132 2.81 15.41 -1.55
C GLY A 132 1.37 15.90 -1.37
N LYS A 133 0.44 15.22 -2.04
CA LYS A 133 -0.99 15.56 -1.95
C LYS A 133 -1.62 14.88 -0.74
N LYS A 134 -2.70 15.45 -0.21
CA LYS A 134 -3.44 14.87 0.93
C LYS A 134 -2.55 14.62 2.17
N GLY A 135 -1.54 15.46 2.38
CA GLY A 135 -0.60 15.35 3.50
C GLY A 135 0.36 14.17 3.40
N SER A 136 0.58 13.61 2.20
CA SER A 136 1.63 12.62 1.97
C SER A 136 3.02 13.26 1.96
N VAL A 137 4.04 12.45 2.19
CA VAL A 137 5.46 12.82 2.00
C VAL A 137 6.02 11.98 0.87
N VAL A 138 6.70 12.61 -0.09
CA VAL A 138 7.27 11.94 -1.26
C VAL A 138 8.80 11.93 -1.14
N TYR A 139 9.36 10.72 -1.10
CA TYR A 139 10.78 10.46 -1.20
C TYR A 139 11.14 10.19 -2.65
N THR A 140 12.19 10.83 -3.14
CA THR A 140 12.81 10.52 -4.43
C THR A 140 14.20 9.99 -4.16
N ILE A 141 14.43 8.72 -4.53
CA ILE A 141 15.71 8.03 -4.37
C ILE A 141 16.32 7.91 -5.76
N LEU A 142 17.57 8.36 -5.90
CA LEU A 142 18.37 8.28 -7.11
C LEU A 142 19.62 7.45 -6.80
N PRO A 143 19.61 6.13 -7.10
CA PRO A 143 20.80 5.30 -6.98
C PRO A 143 21.85 5.71 -8.02
N ASN A 144 23.09 5.92 -7.60
CA ASN A 144 24.21 6.22 -8.50
C ASN A 144 24.98 4.94 -8.89
N ASP A 145 24.84 3.87 -8.09
CA ASP A 145 25.50 2.57 -8.27
C ASP A 145 24.61 1.50 -8.93
N GLN A 146 23.40 1.86 -9.38
CA GLN A 146 22.47 0.95 -10.07
C GLN A 146 22.23 1.44 -11.51
N PRO A 147 22.96 0.90 -12.51
CA PRO A 147 22.95 1.46 -13.88
C PRO A 147 21.58 1.39 -14.57
N ASN A 148 20.72 0.46 -14.16
CA ASN A 148 19.43 0.23 -14.79
C ASN A 148 18.26 0.94 -14.09
N VAL A 149 18.45 1.42 -12.85
CA VAL A 149 17.40 2.03 -12.03
C VAL A 149 17.66 3.53 -11.93
N GLN A 150 16.85 4.31 -12.64
CA GLN A 150 17.03 5.76 -12.71
C GLN A 150 16.46 6.47 -11.48
N LYS A 151 15.33 5.98 -10.95
CA LYS A 151 14.60 6.65 -9.87
C LYS A 151 13.64 5.69 -9.17
N ILE A 152 13.58 5.79 -7.85
CA ILE A 152 12.53 5.18 -7.04
C ILE A 152 11.79 6.32 -6.32
N THR A 153 10.49 6.41 -6.55
CA THR A 153 9.62 7.35 -5.84
C THR A 153 8.85 6.59 -4.79
N VAL A 154 8.88 7.03 -3.53
CA VAL A 154 8.09 6.47 -2.43
C VAL A 154 7.19 7.57 -1.87
N GLU A 155 5.87 7.44 -2.04
CA GLU A 155 4.89 8.35 -1.47
C GLU A 155 4.21 7.70 -0.27
N VAL A 156 4.34 8.31 0.90
CA VAL A 156 3.79 7.80 2.16
C VAL A 156 2.65 8.69 2.63
N TYR A 157 1.48 8.10 2.84
CA TYR A 157 0.29 8.79 3.33
C TYR A 157 0.22 8.80 4.87
N PRO A 158 -0.54 9.73 5.49
CA PRO A 158 -0.62 9.86 6.95
C PRO A 158 -1.03 8.61 7.74
N GLN A 159 -1.66 7.62 7.07
CA GLN A 159 -2.08 6.36 7.69
C GLN A 159 -1.09 5.20 7.47
N GLY A 160 0.10 5.50 6.94
CA GLY A 160 1.15 4.51 6.69
C GLY A 160 0.98 3.72 5.39
N LYS A 161 -0.16 3.83 4.70
CA LYS A 161 -0.27 3.39 3.31
C LYS A 161 0.73 4.14 2.44
N ALA A 162 1.28 3.45 1.46
CA ALA A 162 2.32 4.00 0.62
C ALA A 162 2.24 3.47 -0.80
N TYR A 163 2.82 4.24 -1.70
CA TYR A 163 2.95 3.93 -3.12
C TYR A 163 4.41 4.02 -3.52
N VAL A 164 4.90 3.03 -4.25
CA VAL A 164 6.25 3.02 -4.81
C VAL A 164 6.19 2.96 -6.32
N ALA A 165 6.97 3.79 -7.01
CA ALA A 165 7.17 3.68 -8.46
C ALA A 165 8.66 3.60 -8.78
N VAL A 166 9.02 2.64 -9.63
CA VAL A 166 10.39 2.43 -10.11
C VAL A 166 10.48 2.79 -11.59
N SER A 167 11.40 3.68 -11.92
CA SER A 167 11.76 4.06 -13.29
C SER A 167 13.11 3.49 -13.67
N SER A 168 13.19 2.92 -14.86
CA SER A 168 14.36 2.20 -15.36
C SER A 168 14.61 2.53 -16.82
N ASN A 169 15.84 2.32 -17.29
CA ASN A 169 16.22 2.53 -18.70
C ASN A 169 16.16 1.25 -19.55
N ASP A 170 16.21 0.08 -18.92
CA ASP A 170 16.27 -1.23 -19.56
C ASP A 170 14.88 -1.88 -19.73
N ARG A 171 13.85 -1.33 -19.07
CA ARG A 171 12.49 -1.86 -19.05
C ARG A 171 11.47 -0.78 -18.74
N GLN A 172 10.19 -1.05 -19.02
CA GLN A 172 9.10 -0.14 -18.66
C GLN A 172 8.98 -0.01 -17.13
N GLY A 173 8.58 1.17 -16.67
CA GLY A 173 8.32 1.42 -15.26
C GLY A 173 7.22 0.53 -14.68
N ILE A 174 7.23 0.40 -13.37
CA ILE A 174 6.21 -0.34 -12.60
C ILE A 174 5.99 0.37 -11.28
N SER A 175 4.80 0.20 -10.73
CA SER A 175 4.50 0.69 -9.39
C SER A 175 3.90 -0.36 -8.49
N TYR A 176 3.81 -0.04 -7.21
CA TYR A 176 3.36 -0.93 -6.16
C TYR A 176 2.56 -0.14 -5.13
N ASP A 177 1.47 -0.75 -4.68
CA ASP A 177 0.74 -0.30 -3.50
C ASP A 177 1.16 -1.13 -2.29
N GLY A 178 1.19 -0.51 -1.12
CA GLY A 178 1.54 -1.19 0.11
C GLY A 178 1.48 -0.28 1.33
N TYR A 179 2.35 -0.53 2.29
CA TYR A 179 2.44 0.24 3.52
C TYR A 179 3.88 0.31 4.02
N ILE A 180 4.15 1.29 4.89
CA ILE A 180 5.43 1.38 5.58
C ILE A 180 5.36 0.69 6.94
N MET A 181 6.51 0.16 7.36
CA MET A 181 6.75 -0.40 8.67
C MET A 181 8.13 0.00 9.18
N ALA A 182 8.35 -0.16 10.47
CA ALA A 182 9.69 0.02 11.04
C ALA A 182 10.68 -0.96 10.40
N ASN A 183 11.91 -0.51 10.21
CA ASN A 183 12.98 -1.40 9.77
C ASN A 183 13.19 -2.52 10.79
N GLU A 184 13.34 -3.75 10.32
CA GLU A 184 13.80 -4.84 11.16
C GLU A 184 15.18 -4.49 11.74
N GLN A 185 15.37 -4.76 13.04
CA GLN A 185 16.67 -4.57 13.65
C GLN A 185 17.64 -5.56 13.03
N ALA A 186 18.79 -5.08 12.55
CA ALA A 186 19.86 -5.98 12.12
C ALA A 186 20.23 -6.87 13.31
N LYS A 187 20.05 -8.19 13.16
CA LYS A 187 20.57 -9.16 14.14
C LYS A 187 22.09 -8.94 14.18
N LYS A 188 22.58 -8.39 15.29
CA LYS A 188 24.01 -8.29 15.58
C LYS A 188 24.61 -9.66 15.77
#